data_AF-A0A6M3XZN4-F1
#
_entry.id   AF-A0A6M3XZN4-F1
#
_cell.length_a   1.000
_cell.length_b   1.000
_cell.length_c   1.000
_cell.angle_alpha   90.00
_cell.angle_beta   90.00
_cell.angle_gamma   90.00
#
_symmetry.space_group_name_H-M   'P 1'
#
loop_
_entity.id
_entity.type
_entity.pdbx_description
1 polymer ?
#
loop_
_entity_poly.entity_id
_entity_poly.type
_entity_poly.pdbx_seq_one_letter_code
_entity_poly.pdbx_strand_id
1 'polypeptide(L)'
;MTKSKGFLYEKEIAEQSEKDWLLGGEPIKGIAENIETAKYLPKGETQRTSKGDMMDCTVRAANNILETKFNYLTENGLLSEDNIDWLKGNGYYNELQGGFELSDAFTSILAGTTTSGNSLKAPLEAIRKYGFIPKRRLPLESWMSWWDYHNKARITPLIKELGAESIKRFPVNYEKVNKEDFGNVISWDMLSIAGYAWSTPKNGIYPRVNYTPNHAFAYFKTPAYMIFDNYEEGPNDFIKHLASDYNLLHYGYRVILQEVSEVKKKTMEKIQLDKIYQEILMRDSDTGGEGYLNHEDEFVRKEILESVERKTIEKWIGFLRGVKLLGRGK
;
A
#
# COMPACT_ATOMS: atom_id res chain seq x y z
N MET A 1 21.69 -26.46 -9.17
CA MET A 1 20.90 -25.31 -9.64
C MET A 1 19.97 -24.88 -8.52
N THR A 2 20.13 -23.68 -7.99
CA THR A 2 19.17 -23.07 -7.07
C THR A 2 17.89 -22.79 -7.85
N LYS A 3 16.77 -23.39 -7.43
CA LYS A 3 15.47 -23.02 -7.99
C LYS A 3 15.19 -21.59 -7.49
N SER A 4 15.25 -20.59 -8.37
CA SER A 4 14.74 -19.24 -8.07
C SER A 4 13.23 -19.31 -7.85
N LYS A 5 12.71 -18.60 -6.85
CA LYS A 5 11.33 -18.79 -6.37
C LYS A 5 10.57 -17.53 -5.99
N GLY A 6 10.80 -16.48 -6.75
CA GLY A 6 9.99 -15.28 -6.68
C GLY A 6 10.75 -14.11 -6.06
N PHE A 7 11.77 -14.36 -5.24
CA PHE A 7 12.70 -13.30 -4.82
C PHE A 7 14.04 -13.39 -5.57
N LEU A 8 14.43 -12.28 -6.19
CA LEU A 8 15.64 -12.12 -6.99
C LEU A 8 16.68 -11.29 -6.23
N TYR A 9 17.58 -11.98 -5.53
CA TYR A 9 18.62 -11.33 -4.72
C TYR A 9 19.49 -10.34 -5.51
N GLU A 10 19.93 -10.70 -6.71
CA GLU A 10 20.77 -9.81 -7.55
C GLU A 10 20.03 -8.53 -7.93
N LYS A 11 18.73 -8.63 -8.26
CA LYS A 11 17.88 -7.48 -8.55
C LYS A 11 17.67 -6.63 -7.30
N GLU A 12 17.44 -7.26 -6.15
CA GLU A 12 17.31 -6.58 -4.87
C GLU A 12 18.54 -5.70 -4.58
N ILE A 13 19.75 -6.25 -4.74
CA ILE A 13 21.00 -5.51 -4.54
C ILE A 13 21.14 -4.36 -5.55
N ALA A 14 20.82 -4.61 -6.82
CA ALA A 14 20.94 -3.60 -7.88
C ALA A 14 19.96 -2.42 -7.73
N GLU A 15 18.83 -2.62 -7.04
CA GLU A 15 17.82 -1.58 -6.83
C GLU A 15 18.04 -0.75 -5.56
N GLN A 16 18.98 -1.12 -4.69
CA GLN A 16 19.31 -0.33 -3.51
C GLN A 16 19.85 1.04 -3.90
N SER A 17 19.47 2.07 -3.15
CA SER A 17 19.97 3.43 -3.36
C SER A 17 20.30 4.08 -2.03
N GLU A 18 21.30 4.96 -2.02
CA GLU A 18 21.59 5.85 -0.88
C GLU A 18 20.44 6.82 -0.59
N LYS A 19 19.54 7.03 -1.56
CA LYS A 19 18.33 7.86 -1.42
C LYS A 19 17.15 7.10 -0.81
N ASP A 20 17.32 5.83 -0.49
CA ASP A 20 16.25 5.05 0.12
C ASP A 20 15.93 5.60 1.50
N TRP A 21 14.64 5.66 1.83
CA TRP A 21 14.22 6.05 3.17
C TRP A 21 14.71 5.01 4.17
N LEU A 22 15.62 5.42 5.04
CA LEU A 22 16.19 4.58 6.08
C LEU A 22 15.44 4.83 7.39
N LEU A 23 15.15 3.76 8.13
CA LEU A 23 14.67 3.86 9.50
C LEU A 23 15.67 4.70 10.33
N GLY A 24 15.15 5.65 11.10
CA GLY A 24 15.97 6.60 11.89
C GLY A 24 16.25 7.94 11.19
N GLY A 25 15.85 8.10 9.92
CA GLY A 25 15.68 9.42 9.29
C GLY A 25 14.48 10.19 9.85
N GLU A 26 14.06 11.29 9.20
CA GLU A 26 12.82 11.98 9.58
C GLU A 26 11.62 11.03 9.40
N PRO A 27 10.95 10.60 10.50
CA PRO A 27 10.03 9.49 10.44
C PRO A 27 8.73 9.91 9.74
N ILE A 28 8.40 9.22 8.65
CA ILE A 28 7.04 9.32 8.09
C ILE A 28 6.10 8.59 9.04
N LYS A 29 5.30 9.35 9.78
CA LYS A 29 4.33 8.76 10.70
C LYS A 29 3.22 8.04 9.94
N GLY A 30 3.02 6.76 10.27
CA GLY A 30 1.91 5.96 9.78
C GLY A 30 0.66 6.10 10.65
N ILE A 31 -0.50 5.72 10.12
CA ILE A 31 -1.75 5.65 10.91
C ILE A 31 -1.90 4.31 11.66
N ALA A 32 -1.15 3.29 11.25
CA ALA A 32 -1.18 1.94 11.83
C ALA A 32 0.16 1.64 12.50
N GLU A 33 0.23 1.85 13.81
CA GLU A 33 1.40 1.64 14.67
C GLU A 33 0.96 0.91 15.95
N ASN A 34 1.88 0.17 16.59
CA ASN A 34 1.63 -0.63 17.79
C ASN A 34 0.54 -1.72 17.58
N ILE A 35 0.65 -2.42 16.46
CA ILE A 35 -0.36 -3.40 16.04
C ILE A 35 -0.11 -4.75 16.71
N GLU A 36 -1.14 -5.38 17.27
CA GLU A 36 -1.10 -6.82 17.60
C GLU A 36 -1.26 -7.65 16.32
N THR A 37 -0.21 -7.66 15.49
CA THR A 37 -0.20 -8.14 14.11
C THR A 37 -0.86 -9.51 13.92
N ALA A 38 -0.59 -10.46 14.81
CA ALA A 38 -1.09 -11.83 14.72
C ALA A 38 -2.63 -11.94 14.69
N LYS A 39 -3.33 -11.00 15.35
CA LYS A 39 -4.80 -10.97 15.37
C LYS A 39 -5.39 -10.53 14.02
N TYR A 40 -4.68 -9.69 13.29
CA TYR A 40 -5.20 -8.99 12.11
C TYR A 40 -4.65 -9.52 10.79
N LEU A 41 -3.87 -10.60 10.81
CA LEU A 41 -3.34 -11.23 9.60
C LEU A 41 -4.47 -11.52 8.60
N PRO A 42 -4.25 -11.32 7.29
CA PRO A 42 -5.22 -11.69 6.29
C PRO A 42 -5.39 -13.21 6.23
N LYS A 43 -6.42 -13.65 5.52
CA LYS A 43 -6.53 -15.05 5.16
C LYS A 43 -5.37 -15.43 4.25
N GLY A 44 -4.68 -16.53 4.55
CA GLY A 44 -3.57 -16.97 3.73
C GLY A 44 -4.01 -17.46 2.35
N GLU A 45 -3.14 -17.23 1.36
CA GLU A 45 -3.41 -17.53 -0.03
C GLU A 45 -2.21 -18.18 -0.71
N THR A 46 -2.47 -19.20 -1.52
CA THR A 46 -1.43 -19.85 -2.31
C THR A 46 -1.06 -19.00 -3.52
N GLN A 47 0.25 -18.86 -3.79
CA GLN A 47 0.75 -18.24 -5.02
C GLN A 47 0.72 -19.16 -6.25
N ARG A 48 0.17 -20.38 -6.12
CA ARG A 48 0.16 -21.40 -7.16
C ARG A 48 -1.21 -21.60 -7.77
N THR A 49 -1.22 -21.85 -9.06
CA THR A 49 -2.39 -22.35 -9.80
C THR A 49 -2.14 -23.79 -10.26
N SER A 50 -3.14 -24.37 -10.93
CA SER A 50 -2.96 -25.65 -11.62
C SER A 50 -1.93 -25.60 -12.75
N LYS A 51 -1.53 -24.40 -13.20
CA LYS A 51 -0.57 -24.18 -14.29
C LYS A 51 0.82 -23.83 -13.82
N GLY A 52 1.02 -23.54 -12.54
CA GLY A 52 2.34 -23.26 -11.98
C GLY A 52 2.35 -22.16 -10.94
N ASP A 53 3.55 -21.63 -10.73
CA ASP A 53 3.84 -20.61 -9.72
C ASP A 53 3.77 -19.22 -10.34
N MET A 54 3.13 -18.27 -9.65
CA MET A 54 3.03 -16.89 -10.12
C MET A 54 4.29 -16.07 -9.85
N MET A 55 5.24 -16.57 -9.02
CA MET A 55 6.51 -15.89 -8.75
C MET A 55 6.33 -14.49 -8.12
N ASP A 56 5.25 -14.28 -7.37
CA ASP A 56 4.83 -12.99 -6.80
C ASP A 56 4.98 -12.91 -5.27
N CYS A 57 5.84 -13.75 -4.67
CA CYS A 57 6.03 -13.78 -3.22
C CYS A 57 6.42 -12.41 -2.61
N THR A 58 7.20 -11.59 -3.32
CA THR A 58 7.58 -10.26 -2.83
C THR A 58 6.40 -9.29 -2.82
N VAL A 59 5.47 -9.45 -3.77
CA VAL A 59 4.23 -8.67 -3.83
C VAL A 59 3.30 -9.08 -2.70
N ARG A 60 3.08 -10.38 -2.53
CA ARG A 60 2.24 -10.90 -1.47
C ARG A 60 2.74 -10.52 -0.09
N ALA A 61 4.04 -10.56 0.16
CA ALA A 61 4.61 -10.09 1.43
C ALA A 61 4.24 -8.62 1.72
N ALA A 62 4.30 -7.74 0.71
CA ALA A 62 3.91 -6.34 0.87
C ALA A 62 2.39 -6.16 1.04
N ASN A 63 1.58 -6.86 0.23
CA ASN A 63 0.12 -6.81 0.31
C ASN A 63 -0.40 -7.36 1.64
N ASN A 64 0.14 -8.48 2.13
CA ASN A 64 -0.25 -9.07 3.41
C ASN A 64 -0.04 -8.10 4.58
N ILE A 65 1.03 -7.30 4.55
CA ILE A 65 1.28 -6.26 5.56
C ILE A 65 0.23 -5.15 5.46
N LEU A 66 -0.10 -4.68 4.25
CA LEU A 66 -1.12 -3.66 4.05
C LEU A 66 -2.51 -4.14 4.47
N GLU A 67 -2.88 -5.36 4.09
CA GLU A 67 -4.15 -5.98 4.51
C GLU A 67 -4.24 -6.11 6.02
N THR A 68 -3.15 -6.53 6.68
CA THR A 68 -3.07 -6.58 8.15
C THR A 68 -3.32 -5.20 8.76
N LYS A 69 -2.71 -4.15 8.19
CA LYS A 69 -2.92 -2.77 8.64
C LYS A 69 -4.36 -2.31 8.41
N PHE A 70 -4.97 -2.61 7.26
CA PHE A 70 -6.37 -2.25 6.99
C PHE A 70 -7.36 -3.00 7.90
N ASN A 71 -7.12 -4.29 8.17
CA ASN A 71 -7.90 -5.07 9.12
C ASN A 71 -7.84 -4.42 10.52
N TYR A 72 -6.64 -4.12 11.02
CA TYR A 72 -6.44 -3.44 12.30
C TYR A 72 -7.17 -2.10 12.37
N LEU A 73 -6.95 -1.22 11.39
CA LEU A 73 -7.53 0.12 11.39
C LEU A 73 -9.06 0.08 11.32
N THR A 74 -9.62 -0.86 10.55
CA THR A 74 -11.07 -1.00 10.39
C THR A 74 -11.72 -1.54 11.65
N GLU A 75 -11.18 -2.61 12.24
CA GLU A 75 -11.74 -3.21 13.45
C GLU A 75 -11.68 -2.26 14.66
N ASN A 76 -10.70 -1.35 14.68
CA ASN A 76 -10.53 -0.37 15.75
C ASN A 76 -11.14 1.01 15.44
N GLY A 77 -11.86 1.16 14.32
CA GLY A 77 -12.52 2.42 13.96
C GLY A 77 -11.57 3.60 13.75
N LEU A 78 -10.34 3.33 13.27
CA LEU A 78 -9.27 4.32 13.12
C LEU A 78 -9.26 4.99 11.73
N LEU A 79 -10.05 4.48 10.78
CA LEU A 79 -10.26 5.10 9.48
C LEU A 79 -11.45 6.06 9.52
N SER A 80 -11.37 7.13 8.74
CA SER A 80 -12.53 8.01 8.53
C SER A 80 -13.68 7.28 7.83
N GLU A 81 -14.91 7.66 8.17
CA GLU A 81 -16.13 7.04 7.64
C GLU A 81 -16.18 7.04 6.11
N ASP A 82 -15.86 8.17 5.47
CA ASP A 82 -15.82 8.29 4.00
C ASP A 82 -14.85 7.28 3.35
N ASN A 83 -13.69 7.06 3.97
CA ASN A 83 -12.70 6.12 3.47
C ASN A 83 -13.12 4.66 3.70
N ILE A 84 -13.77 4.35 4.83
CA ILE A 84 -14.38 3.03 5.06
C ILE A 84 -15.47 2.75 4.02
N ASP A 85 -16.35 3.71 3.78
CA ASP A 85 -17.44 3.58 2.80
C ASP A 85 -16.88 3.41 1.39
N TRP A 86 -15.83 4.16 1.03
CA TRP A 86 -15.15 4.00 -0.25
C TRP A 86 -14.50 2.62 -0.40
N LEU A 87 -13.81 2.12 0.64
CA LEU A 87 -13.18 0.80 0.63
C LEU A 87 -14.23 -0.31 0.49
N LYS A 88 -15.32 -0.26 1.26
CA LYS A 88 -16.42 -1.25 1.20
C LYS A 88 -17.17 -1.17 -0.13
N GLY A 89 -17.53 0.02 -0.58
CA GLY A 89 -18.24 0.25 -1.85
C GLY A 89 -17.45 -0.23 -3.07
N ASN A 90 -16.12 -0.09 -3.04
CA ASN A 90 -15.24 -0.62 -4.09
C ASN A 90 -14.84 -2.09 -3.89
N GLY A 91 -15.19 -2.67 -2.74
CA GLY A 91 -15.06 -4.08 -2.37
C GLY A 91 -13.63 -4.52 -2.13
N TYR A 92 -12.89 -3.69 -1.40
CA TYR A 92 -11.64 -4.06 -0.74
C TYR A 92 -11.88 -4.98 0.45
N TYR A 93 -13.05 -4.88 1.09
CA TYR A 93 -13.43 -5.73 2.21
C TYR A 93 -14.29 -6.90 1.73
N ASN A 94 -13.89 -8.13 2.06
CA ASN A 94 -14.63 -9.34 1.80
C ASN A 94 -15.34 -9.80 3.08
N GLU A 95 -16.64 -9.51 3.19
CA GLU A 95 -17.43 -9.86 4.38
C GLU A 95 -17.47 -11.37 4.65
N LEU A 96 -17.42 -12.20 3.60
CA LEU A 96 -17.44 -13.66 3.75
C LEU A 96 -16.13 -14.21 4.32
N GLN A 97 -15.02 -13.52 4.06
CA GLN A 97 -13.71 -13.90 4.57
C GLN A 97 -13.30 -13.09 5.80
N GLY A 98 -14.05 -12.05 6.15
CA GLY A 98 -13.82 -11.22 7.34
C GLY A 98 -12.61 -10.29 7.24
N GLY A 99 -12.14 -9.95 6.03
CA GLY A 99 -10.90 -9.18 5.89
C GLY A 99 -10.74 -8.45 4.56
N PHE A 100 -9.71 -7.62 4.49
CA PHE A 100 -9.28 -6.94 3.27
C PHE A 100 -8.57 -7.90 2.32
N GLU A 101 -8.82 -7.74 1.02
CA GLU A 101 -8.15 -8.48 -0.05
C GLU A 101 -7.66 -7.53 -1.16
N LEU A 102 -6.35 -7.46 -1.35
CA LEU A 102 -5.69 -6.67 -2.38
C LEU A 102 -5.34 -7.55 -3.59
N SER A 103 -5.35 -6.96 -4.78
CA SER A 103 -4.94 -7.69 -5.98
C SER A 103 -3.42 -7.80 -6.08
N ASP A 104 -2.90 -8.99 -5.80
CA ASP A 104 -1.50 -9.35 -6.07
C ASP A 104 -1.16 -9.20 -7.56
N ALA A 105 -2.09 -9.53 -8.47
CA ALA A 105 -1.88 -9.42 -9.91
C ALA A 105 -1.59 -7.98 -10.33
N PHE A 106 -2.33 -7.02 -9.78
CA PHE A 106 -2.19 -5.60 -10.13
C PHE A 106 -0.81 -5.10 -9.77
N THR A 107 -0.39 -5.34 -8.52
CA THR A 107 0.93 -4.96 -8.04
C THR A 107 2.03 -5.73 -8.78
N SER A 108 1.87 -7.03 -9.03
CA SER A 108 2.86 -7.85 -9.76
C SER A 108 3.12 -7.37 -11.19
N ILE A 109 2.05 -7.04 -11.92
CA ILE A 109 2.14 -6.52 -13.29
C ILE A 109 2.89 -5.17 -13.30
N LEU A 110 2.57 -4.28 -12.36
CA LEU A 110 3.14 -2.93 -12.31
C LEU A 110 4.55 -2.89 -11.74
N ALA A 111 4.88 -3.81 -10.82
CA ALA A 111 6.22 -4.02 -10.29
C ALA A 111 7.18 -4.68 -11.30
N GLY A 112 6.66 -5.10 -12.46
CA GLY A 112 7.47 -5.78 -13.48
C GLY A 112 7.99 -7.14 -12.99
N THR A 113 7.18 -7.88 -12.23
CA THR A 113 7.50 -9.24 -11.81
C THR A 113 7.77 -10.12 -13.05
N THR A 114 8.80 -10.95 -12.97
CA THR A 114 9.25 -11.81 -14.07
C THR A 114 8.99 -13.28 -13.74
N THR A 115 9.17 -14.17 -14.71
CA THR A 115 9.14 -15.62 -14.46
C THR A 115 10.24 -16.10 -13.52
N SER A 116 11.23 -15.25 -13.21
CA SER A 116 12.29 -15.52 -12.23
C SER A 116 12.01 -14.88 -10.86
N GLY A 117 10.99 -14.03 -10.74
CA GLY A 117 10.64 -13.30 -9.53
C GLY A 117 10.87 -11.78 -9.61
N ASN A 118 11.03 -11.16 -8.45
CA ASN A 118 11.23 -9.73 -8.27
C ASN A 118 12.07 -9.41 -7.01
N SER A 119 12.39 -8.13 -6.79
CA SER A 119 12.96 -7.62 -5.53
C SER A 119 11.86 -7.41 -4.47
N LEU A 120 12.23 -7.19 -3.21
CA LEU A 120 11.33 -6.70 -2.15
C LEU A 120 10.89 -5.26 -2.43
N LYS A 121 11.79 -4.45 -3.01
CA LYS A 121 11.57 -3.02 -3.25
C LYS A 121 10.59 -2.73 -4.39
N ALA A 122 10.64 -3.47 -5.50
CA ALA A 122 9.83 -3.18 -6.67
C ALA A 122 8.30 -3.20 -6.41
N PRO A 123 7.73 -4.16 -5.66
CA PRO A 123 6.33 -4.11 -5.26
C PRO A 123 5.95 -2.87 -4.44
N LEU A 124 6.81 -2.47 -3.50
CA LEU A 124 6.59 -1.29 -2.66
C LEU A 124 6.59 0.00 -3.50
N GLU A 125 7.53 0.11 -4.44
CA GLU A 125 7.55 1.21 -5.41
C GLU A 125 6.32 1.22 -6.32
N ALA A 126 5.84 0.05 -6.74
CA ALA A 126 4.63 -0.06 -7.55
C ALA A 126 3.39 0.40 -6.76
N ILE A 127 3.24 -0.04 -5.51
CA ILE A 127 2.15 0.38 -4.62
C ILE A 127 2.20 1.89 -4.38
N ARG A 128 3.39 2.45 -4.09
CA ARG A 128 3.57 3.89 -3.87
C ARG A 128 3.20 4.72 -5.11
N LYS A 129 3.57 4.27 -6.31
CA LYS A 129 3.36 5.01 -7.57
C LYS A 129 1.99 4.84 -8.19
N TYR A 130 1.39 3.67 -8.02
CA TYR A 130 0.17 3.27 -8.75
C TYR A 130 -0.98 2.87 -7.83
N GLY A 131 -0.76 2.81 -6.53
CA GLY A 131 -1.75 2.44 -5.53
C GLY A 131 -2.01 0.93 -5.48
N PHE A 132 -3.17 0.57 -4.97
CA PHE A 132 -3.64 -0.80 -4.83
C PHE A 132 -5.12 -0.88 -5.18
N ILE A 133 -5.56 -2.07 -5.62
CA ILE A 133 -6.95 -2.31 -6.03
C ILE A 133 -7.52 -3.53 -5.28
N PRO A 134 -8.85 -3.68 -5.20
CA PRO A 134 -9.43 -4.85 -4.56
C PRO A 134 -9.19 -6.09 -5.40
N LYS A 135 -8.90 -7.22 -4.74
CA LYS A 135 -8.60 -8.50 -5.39
C LYS A 135 -9.62 -8.90 -6.45
N ARG A 136 -10.92 -8.73 -6.17
CA ARG A 136 -12.03 -9.04 -7.09
C ARG A 136 -11.98 -8.34 -8.45
N ARG A 137 -11.23 -7.23 -8.58
CA ARG A 137 -11.08 -6.51 -9.85
C ARG A 137 -10.08 -7.18 -10.80
N LEU A 138 -9.14 -7.93 -10.25
CA LEU A 138 -8.10 -8.60 -11.00
C LEU A 138 -7.65 -9.88 -10.24
N PRO A 139 -8.53 -10.90 -10.16
CA PRO A 139 -8.29 -12.09 -9.34
C PRO A 139 -7.25 -13.03 -9.96
N LEU A 140 -6.71 -13.93 -9.13
CA LEU A 140 -5.99 -15.12 -9.56
C LEU A 140 -7.00 -16.27 -9.74
N GLU A 141 -7.07 -16.81 -10.95
CA GLU A 141 -7.93 -17.96 -11.24
C GLU A 141 -7.10 -19.24 -11.37
N SER A 142 -7.68 -20.37 -10.96
CA SER A 142 -6.99 -21.67 -10.90
C SER A 142 -6.46 -22.17 -12.26
N TRP A 143 -7.03 -21.68 -13.37
CA TRP A 143 -6.65 -22.04 -14.74
C TRP A 143 -5.56 -21.14 -15.33
N MET A 144 -5.26 -20.01 -14.70
CA MET A 144 -4.31 -19.02 -15.26
C MET A 144 -2.88 -19.56 -15.24
N SER A 145 -2.20 -19.43 -16.37
CA SER A 145 -0.75 -19.52 -16.43
C SER A 145 -0.10 -18.24 -15.91
N TRP A 146 1.23 -18.28 -15.74
CA TRP A 146 2.00 -17.08 -15.41
C TRP A 146 1.73 -15.92 -16.39
N TRP A 147 1.62 -16.22 -17.69
CA TRP A 147 1.39 -15.23 -18.75
C TRP A 147 -0.01 -14.63 -18.69
N ASP A 148 -1.03 -15.44 -18.38
CA ASP A 148 -2.39 -14.95 -18.20
C ASP A 148 -2.45 -14.02 -16.97
N TYR A 149 -1.83 -14.45 -15.88
CA TYR A 149 -1.79 -13.70 -14.63
C TYR A 149 -1.09 -12.35 -14.79
N HIS A 150 0.06 -12.31 -15.47
CA HIS A 150 0.86 -11.09 -15.70
C HIS A 150 0.50 -10.30 -16.96
N ASN A 151 -0.63 -10.60 -17.61
CA ASN A 151 -1.03 -9.90 -18.82
C ASN A 151 -1.40 -8.43 -18.53
N LYS A 152 -0.54 -7.50 -18.96
CA LYS A 152 -0.73 -6.04 -18.83
C LYS A 152 -2.06 -5.53 -19.41
N ALA A 153 -2.60 -6.19 -20.42
CA ALA A 153 -3.88 -5.81 -21.02
C ALA A 153 -5.07 -5.97 -20.05
N ARG A 154 -4.93 -6.74 -18.98
CA ARG A 154 -5.95 -6.88 -17.93
C ARG A 154 -6.09 -5.60 -17.09
N ILE A 155 -5.08 -4.72 -17.06
CA ILE A 155 -5.15 -3.43 -16.37
C ILE A 155 -5.83 -2.41 -17.29
N THR A 156 -7.16 -2.33 -17.19
CA THR A 156 -7.99 -1.37 -17.92
C THR A 156 -7.84 0.06 -17.38
N PRO A 157 -8.28 1.10 -18.11
CA PRO A 157 -8.29 2.48 -17.61
C PRO A 157 -9.02 2.63 -16.26
N LEU A 158 -10.18 1.99 -16.09
CA LEU A 158 -10.94 2.03 -14.84
C LEU A 158 -10.15 1.43 -13.66
N ILE A 159 -9.38 0.36 -13.91
CA ILE A 159 -8.52 -0.24 -12.88
C ILE A 159 -7.38 0.71 -12.49
N LYS A 160 -6.79 1.43 -13.47
CA LYS A 160 -5.76 2.45 -13.19
C LYS A 160 -6.32 3.62 -12.39
N GLU A 161 -7.53 4.07 -12.73
CA GLU A 161 -8.22 5.14 -12.00
C GLU A 161 -8.48 4.74 -10.55
N LEU A 162 -8.90 3.50 -10.30
CA LEU A 162 -9.11 2.97 -8.96
C LEU A 162 -7.80 2.93 -8.14
N GLY A 163 -6.71 2.47 -8.76
CA GLY A 163 -5.38 2.51 -8.15
C GLY A 163 -4.94 3.94 -7.83
N ALA A 164 -5.09 4.87 -8.78
CA ALA A 164 -4.75 6.28 -8.56
C ALA A 164 -5.60 6.93 -7.45
N GLU A 165 -6.88 6.58 -7.34
CA GLU A 165 -7.75 7.05 -6.26
C GLU A 165 -7.30 6.50 -4.90
N SER A 166 -6.85 5.24 -4.83
CA SER A 166 -6.29 4.69 -3.59
C SER A 166 -5.08 5.48 -3.09
N ILE A 167 -4.21 6.01 -3.97
CA ILE A 167 -3.06 6.84 -3.58
C ILE A 167 -3.53 8.13 -2.91
N LYS A 168 -4.57 8.77 -3.46
CA LYS A 168 -5.08 10.05 -2.93
C LYS A 168 -5.61 9.90 -1.52
N ARG A 169 -6.23 8.75 -1.22
CA ARG A 169 -6.85 8.43 0.07
C ARG A 169 -5.86 7.83 1.05
N PHE A 170 -4.95 7.00 0.54
CA PHE A 170 -4.04 6.17 1.29
C PHE A 170 -2.63 6.23 0.73
N PRO A 171 -1.89 7.33 0.93
CA PRO A 171 -0.48 7.37 0.58
C PRO A 171 0.27 6.24 1.28
N VAL A 172 1.00 5.44 0.50
CA VAL A 172 1.85 4.36 1.02
C VAL A 172 3.29 4.74 0.77
N ASN A 173 4.09 4.75 1.83
CA ASN A 173 5.55 4.83 1.77
C ASN A 173 6.15 3.56 2.37
N TYR A 174 7.47 3.46 2.35
CA TYR A 174 8.18 2.37 3.01
C TYR A 174 9.53 2.87 3.50
N GLU A 175 10.11 2.17 4.45
CA GLU A 175 11.47 2.44 4.93
C GLU A 175 12.26 1.14 5.02
N LYS A 176 13.55 1.23 4.70
CA LYS A 176 14.51 0.16 4.86
C LYS A 176 14.87 0.03 6.33
N VAL A 177 14.75 -1.18 6.86
CA VAL A 177 15.05 -1.52 8.24
C VAL A 177 16.21 -2.50 8.25
N ASN A 178 17.27 -2.20 9.01
CA ASN A 178 18.40 -3.12 9.14
C ASN A 178 18.05 -4.29 10.07
N LYS A 179 18.70 -5.43 9.89
CA LYS A 179 18.40 -6.66 10.65
C LYS A 179 18.53 -6.48 12.15
N GLU A 180 19.45 -5.62 12.59
CA GLU A 180 19.69 -5.27 14.00
C GLU A 180 18.46 -4.63 14.64
N ASP A 181 17.64 -3.93 13.85
CA ASP A 181 16.43 -3.22 14.31
C ASP A 181 15.15 -4.07 14.18
N PHE A 182 15.22 -5.26 13.57
CA PHE A 182 14.05 -6.11 13.35
C PHE A 182 13.30 -6.41 14.65
N GLY A 183 14.03 -6.74 15.72
CA GLY A 183 13.41 -7.07 17.01
C GLY A 183 12.57 -5.93 17.57
N ASN A 184 13.07 -4.69 17.42
CA ASN A 184 12.35 -3.49 17.82
C ASN A 184 11.12 -3.27 16.93
N VAL A 185 11.28 -3.24 15.60
CA VAL A 185 10.16 -2.94 14.69
C VAL A 185 9.04 -3.97 14.81
N ILE A 186 9.36 -5.26 14.89
CA ILE A 186 8.35 -6.33 14.99
C ILE A 186 7.56 -6.30 16.30
N SER A 187 8.05 -5.59 17.34
CA SER A 187 7.29 -5.42 18.57
C SER A 187 6.08 -4.47 18.42
N TRP A 188 6.03 -3.68 17.34
CA TRP A 188 4.97 -2.70 17.09
C TRP A 188 4.48 -2.61 15.63
N ASP A 189 5.09 -3.33 14.68
CA ASP A 189 4.71 -3.36 13.26
C ASP A 189 5.16 -4.68 12.58
N MET A 190 5.13 -4.74 11.24
CA MET A 190 5.56 -5.86 10.41
C MET A 190 6.66 -5.46 9.43
N LEU A 191 7.39 -6.45 8.92
CA LEU A 191 8.42 -6.25 7.91
C LEU A 191 8.24 -7.20 6.72
N SER A 192 8.44 -6.69 5.50
CA SER A 192 8.68 -7.50 4.32
C SER A 192 10.15 -7.88 4.29
N ILE A 193 10.45 -9.17 4.42
CA ILE A 193 11.83 -9.68 4.48
C ILE A 193 12.02 -10.84 3.51
N ALA A 194 13.28 -11.21 3.28
CA ALA A 194 13.65 -12.35 2.44
C ALA A 194 14.52 -13.35 3.19
N GLY A 195 14.36 -14.62 2.84
CA GLY A 195 15.17 -15.73 3.33
C GLY A 195 15.26 -16.84 2.29
N TYR A 196 16.01 -17.89 2.60
CA TYR A 196 15.96 -19.11 1.80
C TYR A 196 14.67 -19.87 2.13
N ALA A 197 13.93 -20.35 1.13
CA ALA A 197 12.77 -21.22 1.32
C ALA A 197 13.12 -22.70 1.18
N TRP A 198 12.27 -23.54 1.76
CA TRP A 198 12.27 -25.01 1.63
C TRP A 198 13.45 -25.75 2.27
N SER A 199 14.06 -25.19 3.31
CA SER A 199 14.65 -26.09 4.30
C SER A 199 13.53 -26.97 4.88
N THR A 200 13.83 -28.23 5.18
CA THR A 200 12.85 -29.10 5.82
C THR A 200 12.75 -28.70 7.30
N PRO A 201 11.55 -28.40 7.83
CA PRO A 201 11.41 -28.07 9.24
C PRO A 201 11.79 -29.27 10.11
N LYS A 202 12.46 -29.01 11.23
CA LYS A 202 12.78 -29.98 12.28
C LYS A 202 11.91 -29.64 13.48
N ASN A 203 10.99 -30.55 13.85
CA ASN A 203 10.01 -30.31 14.93
C ASN A 203 9.20 -29.02 14.73
N GLY A 204 8.76 -28.75 13.50
CA GLY A 204 8.00 -27.55 13.14
C GLY A 204 8.82 -26.26 13.02
N ILE A 205 10.13 -26.30 13.22
CA ILE A 205 11.02 -25.14 13.13
C ILE A 205 11.92 -25.26 11.90
N TYR A 206 11.92 -24.24 11.05
CA TYR A 206 12.79 -24.12 9.89
C TYR A 206 14.23 -23.81 10.34
N PRO A 207 15.19 -24.72 10.16
CA PRO A 207 16.55 -24.52 10.65
C PRO A 207 17.29 -23.50 9.78
N ARG A 208 18.28 -22.81 10.38
CA ARG A 208 19.23 -22.00 9.61
C ARG A 208 19.87 -22.83 8.50
N VAL A 209 19.91 -22.22 7.32
CA VAL A 209 20.67 -22.72 6.17
C VAL A 209 21.50 -21.58 5.58
N ASN A 210 22.71 -21.89 5.12
CA ASN A 210 23.64 -20.90 4.58
C ASN A 210 23.53 -20.82 3.05
N TYR A 211 22.33 -20.53 2.56
CA TYR A 211 22.04 -20.32 1.14
C TYR A 211 21.61 -18.87 0.88
N THR A 212 21.79 -18.42 -0.36
CA THR A 212 21.29 -17.12 -0.83
C THR A 212 19.76 -17.08 -0.69
N PRO A 213 19.18 -16.01 -0.13
CA PRO A 213 17.73 -15.84 -0.07
C PRO A 213 17.08 -15.96 -1.45
N ASN A 214 15.93 -16.64 -1.52
CA ASN A 214 15.20 -16.89 -2.77
C ASN A 214 13.69 -16.73 -2.64
N HIS A 215 13.20 -16.35 -1.46
CA HIS A 215 11.79 -16.20 -1.16
C HIS A 215 11.53 -15.04 -0.19
N ALA A 216 10.35 -14.43 -0.30
CA ALA A 216 9.93 -13.30 0.51
C ALA A 216 8.66 -13.61 1.31
N PHE A 217 8.57 -13.05 2.50
CA PHE A 217 7.47 -13.28 3.45
C PHE A 217 7.28 -12.07 4.38
N ALA A 218 6.11 -11.99 5.01
CA ALA A 218 5.80 -10.97 6.00
C ALA A 218 6.21 -11.44 7.41
N TYR A 219 7.17 -10.76 8.02
CA TYR A 219 7.58 -11.00 9.40
C TYR A 219 6.68 -10.22 10.35
N PHE A 220 6.06 -10.89 11.32
CA PHE A 220 5.02 -10.27 12.13
C PHE A 220 5.14 -10.49 13.64
N LYS A 221 5.96 -11.44 14.14
CA LYS A 221 6.04 -11.69 15.58
C LYS A 221 7.38 -12.23 16.07
N THR A 222 7.91 -11.59 17.12
CA THR A 222 9.05 -12.03 17.96
C THR A 222 8.54 -12.69 19.25
N PRO A 223 9.39 -13.46 19.98
CA PRO A 223 10.75 -13.89 19.66
C PRO A 223 10.84 -15.07 18.67
N ALA A 224 9.70 -15.62 18.25
CA ALA A 224 9.63 -16.90 17.53
C ALA A 224 9.84 -16.80 16.00
N TYR A 225 10.41 -15.70 15.47
CA TYR A 225 10.64 -15.49 14.03
C TYR A 225 9.46 -16.01 13.17
N MET A 226 8.24 -15.64 13.56
CA MET A 226 7.03 -16.12 12.90
C MET A 226 6.79 -15.30 11.64
N ILE A 227 6.71 -15.99 10.53
CA ILE A 227 6.49 -15.39 9.22
C ILE A 227 5.14 -15.84 8.67
N PHE A 228 4.49 -14.94 7.94
CA PHE A 228 3.29 -15.22 7.17
C PHE A 228 3.70 -15.38 5.71
N ASP A 229 3.53 -16.60 5.20
CA ASP A 229 3.99 -17.06 3.88
C ASP A 229 2.78 -17.27 2.94
N ASN A 230 3.06 -17.58 1.67
CA ASN A 230 2.12 -17.85 0.59
C ASN A 230 2.25 -19.30 0.09
N TYR A 231 2.79 -20.16 0.96
CA TYR A 231 2.90 -21.61 0.79
C TYR A 231 2.44 -22.28 2.08
N GLU A 232 1.37 -23.07 1.96
CA GLU A 232 0.80 -23.82 3.08
C GLU A 232 1.77 -24.88 3.63
N GLU A 233 1.87 -24.97 4.96
CA GLU A 233 2.53 -26.06 5.70
C GLU A 233 1.56 -27.22 5.99
N GLY A 234 0.27 -26.90 6.10
CA GLY A 234 -0.85 -27.79 6.32
C GLY A 234 -2.14 -27.10 5.88
N PRO A 235 -3.31 -27.77 5.98
CA PRO A 235 -4.56 -27.21 5.49
C PRO A 235 -4.86 -25.83 6.10
N ASN A 236 -4.76 -24.78 5.30
CA ASN A 236 -4.91 -23.38 5.71
C ASN A 236 -3.88 -22.87 6.75
N ASP A 237 -2.71 -23.51 6.86
CA ASP A 237 -1.62 -23.04 7.72
C ASP A 237 -0.54 -22.35 6.89
N PHE A 238 -0.47 -21.03 7.01
CA PHE A 238 0.48 -20.17 6.29
C PHE A 238 1.54 -19.56 7.21
N ILE A 239 1.53 -19.94 8.50
CA ILE A 239 2.46 -19.41 9.48
C ILE A 239 3.64 -20.36 9.59
N LYS A 240 4.86 -19.85 9.41
CA LYS A 240 6.09 -20.64 9.58
C LYS A 240 6.90 -20.12 10.75
N HIS A 241 7.52 -21.06 11.45
CA HIS A 241 8.42 -20.78 12.56
C HIS A 241 9.86 -20.94 12.08
N LEU A 242 10.61 -19.85 11.99
CA LEU A 242 12.03 -19.89 11.65
C LEU A 242 12.89 -20.02 12.92
N ALA A 243 14.04 -20.69 12.82
CA ALA A 243 15.02 -20.70 13.90
C ALA A 243 15.49 -19.27 14.21
N SER A 244 15.84 -18.97 15.46
CA SER A 244 16.24 -17.61 15.85
C SER A 244 17.51 -17.11 15.16
N ASP A 245 18.33 -18.04 14.66
CA ASP A 245 19.55 -17.76 13.90
C ASP A 245 19.35 -17.88 12.38
N TYR A 246 18.11 -17.89 11.88
CA TYR A 246 17.82 -18.04 10.44
C TYR A 246 18.58 -17.02 9.60
N ASN A 247 19.08 -17.47 8.44
CA ASN A 247 19.84 -16.62 7.53
C ASN A 247 18.90 -15.77 6.67
N LEU A 248 18.35 -14.73 7.28
CA LEU A 248 17.57 -13.69 6.60
C LEU A 248 18.49 -12.70 5.87
N LEU A 249 17.94 -12.04 4.85
CA LEU A 249 18.52 -10.82 4.28
C LEU A 249 18.85 -9.83 5.42
N HIS A 250 19.97 -9.11 5.30
CA HIS A 250 20.48 -8.21 6.36
C HIS A 250 19.66 -6.92 6.52
N TYR A 251 18.56 -6.79 5.77
CA TYR A 251 17.56 -5.74 5.91
C TYR A 251 16.20 -6.24 5.40
N GLY A 252 15.18 -5.44 5.69
CA GLY A 252 13.81 -5.61 5.22
C GLY A 252 13.16 -4.26 5.00
N TYR A 253 11.86 -4.28 4.74
CA TYR A 253 11.09 -3.05 4.54
C TYR A 253 9.86 -3.01 5.44
N ARG A 254 9.71 -1.91 6.18
CA ARG A 254 8.47 -1.57 6.85
C ARG A 254 7.59 -0.81 5.87
N VAL A 255 6.30 -1.18 5.80
CA VAL A 255 5.32 -0.48 4.96
C VAL A 255 4.59 0.56 5.80
N ILE A 256 4.59 1.82 5.36
CA ILE A 256 3.98 2.95 6.06
C ILE A 256 2.71 3.34 5.32
N LEU A 257 1.57 3.13 5.97
CA LEU A 257 0.26 3.53 5.46
C LEU A 257 -0.16 4.85 6.12
N GLN A 258 -0.67 5.78 5.32
CA GLN A 258 -1.26 7.04 5.79
C GLN A 258 -2.72 7.15 5.33
N GLU A 259 -3.49 8.04 5.96
CA GLU A 259 -4.85 8.37 5.53
C GLU A 259 -5.00 9.88 5.32
N VAL A 260 -5.52 10.22 4.15
CA VAL A 260 -6.02 11.55 3.81
C VAL A 260 -7.54 11.50 3.90
N SER A 261 -8.11 12.14 4.93
CA SER A 261 -9.56 12.27 5.05
C SER A 261 -10.05 13.51 4.29
N GLU A 262 -11.31 13.51 3.84
CA GLU A 262 -11.96 14.68 3.23
C GLU A 262 -11.92 15.92 4.15
N VAL A 263 -11.96 15.73 5.47
CA VAL A 263 -11.79 16.83 6.45
C VAL A 263 -10.38 17.41 6.37
N LYS A 264 -9.34 16.57 6.34
CA LYS A 264 -7.96 17.04 6.15
C LYS A 264 -7.78 17.70 4.79
N LYS A 265 -8.42 17.16 3.75
CA LYS A 265 -8.39 17.73 2.39
C LYS A 265 -9.01 19.12 2.33
N LYS A 266 -10.22 19.30 2.87
CA LYS A 266 -10.88 20.63 2.99
C LYS A 266 -10.05 21.60 3.83
N THR A 267 -9.40 21.10 4.88
CA THR A 267 -8.51 21.92 5.71
C THR A 267 -7.27 22.37 4.93
N MET A 268 -6.66 21.46 4.16
CA MET A 268 -5.51 21.78 3.30
C MET A 268 -5.89 22.74 2.17
N GLU A 269 -7.02 22.51 1.50
CA GLU A 269 -7.56 23.40 0.47
C GLU A 269 -7.82 24.80 1.05
N LYS A 270 -8.39 24.88 2.26
CA LYS A 270 -8.57 26.16 2.97
C LYS A 270 -7.24 26.84 3.27
N ILE A 271 -6.23 26.12 3.79
CA ILE A 271 -4.90 26.68 4.08
C ILE A 271 -4.23 27.19 2.80
N GLN A 272 -4.37 26.49 1.67
CA GLN A 272 -3.84 26.94 0.38
C GLN A 272 -4.55 28.20 -0.11
N LEU A 273 -5.88 28.24 -0.03
CA LEU A 273 -6.67 29.44 -0.36
C LEU A 273 -6.30 30.63 0.54
N ASP A 274 -6.13 30.41 1.84
CA ASP A 274 -5.72 31.44 2.80
C ASP A 274 -4.31 31.98 2.46
N LYS A 275 -3.37 31.13 2.03
CA LYS A 275 -2.04 31.56 1.58
C LYS A 275 -2.09 32.42 0.31
N ILE A 276 -2.84 31.98 -0.70
CA ILE A 276 -3.04 32.76 -1.93
C ILE A 276 -3.64 34.12 -1.59
N TYR A 277 -4.61 34.16 -0.68
CA TYR A 277 -5.22 35.40 -0.22
C TYR A 277 -4.21 36.34 0.47
N GLN A 278 -3.34 35.82 1.33
CA GLN A 278 -2.28 36.62 1.97
C GLN A 278 -1.26 37.15 0.95
N GLU A 279 -0.89 36.37 -0.06
CA GLU A 279 0.01 36.82 -1.13
C GLU A 279 -0.59 37.96 -1.96
N ILE A 280 -1.90 37.90 -2.24
CA ILE A 280 -2.63 38.96 -2.93
C ILE A 280 -2.62 40.24 -2.08
N LEU A 281 -2.94 40.15 -0.79
CA LEU A 281 -2.92 41.30 0.13
C LEU A 281 -1.54 41.94 0.25
N MET A 282 -0.47 41.14 0.28
CA MET A 282 0.91 41.64 0.38
C MET A 282 1.33 42.42 -0.89
N ARG A 283 0.93 41.97 -2.08
CA ARG A 283 1.24 42.68 -3.34
C ARG A 283 0.58 44.05 -3.46
N ASP A 284 -0.58 44.23 -2.84
CA ASP A 284 -1.28 45.52 -2.82
C ASP A 284 -0.60 46.51 -1.86
N SER A 285 0.08 46.01 -0.81
CA SER A 285 0.86 46.88 0.08
C SER A 285 2.14 47.45 -0.56
N ASP A 286 2.72 46.76 -1.55
CA ASP A 286 3.91 47.21 -2.29
C ASP A 286 3.61 48.36 -3.28
N THR A 287 2.33 48.57 -3.64
CA THR A 287 1.92 49.69 -4.51
C THR A 287 1.59 50.97 -3.74
N GLY A 288 1.70 50.95 -2.39
CA GLY A 288 1.51 52.12 -1.54
C GLY A 288 0.05 52.51 -1.28
N GLY A 289 -0.91 51.64 -1.60
CA GLY A 289 -2.32 51.82 -1.25
C GLY A 289 -2.71 50.97 -0.04
N GLU A 290 -3.12 51.59 1.07
CA GLU A 290 -3.85 50.87 2.13
C GLU A 290 -5.26 50.52 1.62
N GLY A 291 -5.35 49.50 0.76
CA GLY A 291 -6.60 48.96 0.24
C GLY A 291 -6.91 47.63 0.91
N TYR A 292 -7.85 47.60 1.86
CA TYR A 292 -8.51 46.33 2.19
C TYR A 292 -9.35 45.94 0.98
N LEU A 293 -8.96 44.87 0.28
CA LEU A 293 -9.75 44.31 -0.82
C LEU A 293 -11.14 43.91 -0.28
N ASN A 294 -12.16 44.66 -0.69
CA ASN A 294 -13.55 44.31 -0.42
C ASN A 294 -13.89 43.04 -1.22
N HIS A 295 -14.43 42.01 -0.55
CA HIS A 295 -14.82 40.74 -1.18
C HIS A 295 -15.97 40.89 -2.19
N GLU A 296 -16.58 42.08 -2.22
CA GLU A 296 -17.56 42.48 -3.22
C GLU A 296 -16.95 43.17 -4.44
N ASP A 297 -15.67 43.51 -4.40
CA ASP A 297 -14.99 44.23 -5.47
C ASP A 297 -14.88 43.34 -6.71
N GLU A 298 -15.29 43.88 -7.85
CA GLU A 298 -15.50 43.15 -9.09
C GLU A 298 -14.19 42.55 -9.60
N PHE A 299 -13.05 43.21 -9.32
CA PHE A 299 -11.72 42.73 -9.65
C PHE A 299 -11.33 41.46 -8.88
N VAL A 300 -11.54 41.44 -7.56
CA VAL A 300 -11.26 40.29 -6.69
C VAL A 300 -12.16 39.12 -7.08
N ARG A 301 -13.45 39.42 -7.32
CA ARG A 301 -14.38 38.43 -7.85
C ARG A 301 -13.92 37.92 -9.20
N LYS A 302 -13.45 38.76 -10.12
CA LYS A 302 -13.02 38.37 -11.47
C LYS A 302 -11.75 37.54 -11.47
N GLU A 303 -10.72 37.89 -10.70
CA GLU A 303 -9.52 37.05 -10.57
C GLU A 303 -9.83 35.72 -9.89
N ILE A 304 -10.65 35.71 -8.84
CA ILE A 304 -11.08 34.46 -8.18
C ILE A 304 -12.02 33.64 -9.09
N LEU A 305 -12.87 34.27 -9.89
CA LEU A 305 -13.80 33.66 -10.86
C LEU A 305 -13.08 33.09 -12.08
N GLU A 306 -11.97 33.71 -12.50
CA GLU A 306 -11.17 33.24 -13.62
C GLU A 306 -10.09 32.23 -13.20
N SER A 307 -9.83 32.08 -11.89
CA SER A 307 -8.97 31.03 -11.36
C SER A 307 -9.46 29.64 -11.81
N VAL A 308 -8.52 28.85 -12.34
CA VAL A 308 -8.75 27.48 -12.82
C VAL A 308 -9.32 26.58 -11.71
N GLU A 309 -9.02 26.91 -10.46
CA GLU A 309 -9.46 26.20 -9.26
C GLU A 309 -10.96 26.36 -9.01
N ARG A 310 -11.55 27.54 -9.18
CA ARG A 310 -13.01 27.71 -9.02
C ARG A 310 -13.82 27.04 -10.12
N LYS A 311 -13.36 27.08 -11.38
CA LYS A 311 -14.03 26.33 -12.48
C LYS A 311 -14.05 24.82 -12.20
N THR A 312 -13.03 24.32 -11.54
CA THR A 312 -12.97 22.93 -11.08
C THR A 312 -13.98 22.70 -9.95
N ILE A 313 -14.01 23.58 -8.94
CA ILE A 313 -14.98 23.49 -7.81
C ILE A 313 -16.43 23.63 -8.28
N GLU A 314 -16.76 24.53 -9.21
CA GLU A 314 -18.12 24.71 -9.72
C GLU A 314 -18.59 23.55 -10.59
N LYS A 315 -17.69 22.92 -11.36
CA LYS A 315 -17.99 21.67 -12.07
C LYS A 315 -18.34 20.53 -11.10
N TRP A 316 -17.66 20.48 -9.95
CA TRP A 316 -17.95 19.52 -8.88
C TRP A 316 -19.24 19.83 -8.12
N ILE A 317 -19.53 21.10 -7.80
CA ILE A 317 -20.79 21.51 -7.17
C ILE A 317 -21.99 21.25 -8.10
N GLY A 318 -21.83 21.49 -9.41
CA GLY A 318 -22.82 21.15 -10.42
C GLY A 318 -23.12 19.65 -10.46
N PHE A 319 -22.08 18.81 -10.40
CA PHE A 319 -22.21 17.36 -10.32
C PHE A 319 -22.99 16.91 -9.06
N LEU A 320 -22.65 17.47 -7.88
CA LEU A 320 -23.33 17.15 -6.62
C LEU A 320 -24.79 17.61 -6.58
N ARG A 321 -25.12 18.73 -7.23
CA ARG A 321 -26.51 19.21 -7.37
C ARG A 321 -27.32 18.33 -8.33
N GLY A 322 -26.70 17.78 -9.37
CA GLY A 322 -27.33 16.83 -10.29
C GLY A 322 -27.67 15.49 -9.61
N VAL A 323 -26.79 14.99 -8.74
CA VAL A 323 -27.04 13.74 -7.98
C VAL A 323 -28.18 13.90 -6.98
N LYS A 324 -28.35 15.08 -6.37
CA LYS A 324 -29.44 15.37 -5.42
C LYS A 324 -30.82 15.47 -6.07
N LEU A 325 -30.90 15.73 -7.38
CA LEU A 325 -32.16 15.82 -8.14
C LEU A 325 -32.63 14.46 -8.70
N LEU A 326 -31.76 13.46 -8.78
CA LEU A 326 -32.11 12.10 -9.23
C LEU A 326 -32.61 11.17 -8.10
N GLY A 327 -32.45 11.57 -6.83
CA GLY A 327 -32.87 10.79 -5.66
C GLY A 327 -34.26 11.11 -5.10
N ARG A 328 -35.07 11.94 -5.78
CA ARG A 328 -36.44 12.30 -5.34
C ARG A 328 -37.52 11.95 -6.38
N GLY A 329 -37.30 10.88 -7.13
CA GLY A 329 -38.22 10.43 -8.17
C GLY A 329 -38.44 8.92 -8.18
N LYS A 330 -39.01 8.37 -7.10
CA LYS A 330 -40.08 7.35 -7.05
C LYS A 330 -40.19 6.74 -5.67
#